data_AF-A0A522IQC1-F1
#
_entry.id   AF-A0A522IQC1-F1
#
_cell.length_a   1.000
_cell.length_b   1.000
_cell.length_c   1.000
_cell.angle_alpha   90.00
_cell.angle_beta   90.00
_cell.angle_gamma   90.00
#
_symmetry.space_group_name_H-M   'P 1'
#
loop_
_entity.id
_entity.type
_entity.pdbx_description
1 polymer ?
#
loop_
_entity_poly.entity_id
_entity_poly.type
_entity_poly.pdbx_seq_one_letter_code
_entity_poly.pdbx_strand_id
1 'polypeptide(L)'
;MKNYISYDEVNITEAVNQRLSDCKNPRLVQLVSSLTQHLHDFVREVELTEEEWLYAIQFLTETGHMCTDKRQEFILLSDVLGISMLTVLINNRKPRSATEATVFGPFHVENAPWYKNGDDISHGAKGTPCFVSGKVKGVNGE
;
A
#
# COMPACT_ATOMS: atom_id res chain seq x y z
N MET A 1 -36.30 15.82 22.37
CA MET A 1 -35.22 15.24 23.20
C MET A 1 -34.12 14.80 22.25
N LYS A 2 -32.90 15.37 22.34
CA LYS A 2 -31.76 14.82 21.60
C LYS A 2 -31.42 13.47 22.23
N ASN A 3 -31.52 12.39 21.48
CA ASN A 3 -31.01 11.09 21.93
C ASN A 3 -29.50 11.22 22.09
N TYR A 4 -29.04 11.32 23.33
CA TYR A 4 -27.62 11.20 23.65
C TYR A 4 -27.29 9.72 23.59
N ILE A 5 -26.63 9.31 22.51
CA ILE A 5 -26.03 7.98 22.43
C ILE A 5 -24.77 8.04 23.29
N SER A 6 -24.72 7.25 24.37
CA SER A 6 -23.49 7.01 25.11
C SER A 6 -22.63 6.07 24.28
N TYR A 7 -21.39 6.45 24.01
CA TYR A 7 -20.45 5.58 23.31
C TYR A 7 -19.69 4.71 24.31
N ASP A 8 -19.49 3.45 23.95
CA ASP A 8 -18.64 2.50 24.65
C ASP A 8 -17.76 1.75 23.64
N GLU A 9 -16.83 0.93 24.14
CA GLU A 9 -15.88 0.16 23.33
C GLU A 9 -16.54 -0.77 22.31
N VAL A 10 -17.77 -1.20 22.58
CA VAL A 10 -18.53 -2.15 21.76
C VAL A 10 -19.30 -1.40 20.66
N ASN A 11 -19.94 -0.29 21.00
CA ASN A 11 -20.89 0.39 20.12
C ASN A 11 -20.26 1.48 19.24
N ILE A 12 -19.05 1.94 19.56
CA ILE A 12 -18.41 3.07 18.84
C ILE A 12 -18.14 2.74 17.37
N THR A 13 -17.78 1.49 17.05
CA THR A 13 -17.48 1.07 15.67
C THR A 13 -18.70 1.18 14.77
N GLU A 14 -19.84 0.66 15.23
CA GLU A 14 -21.11 0.75 14.53
C GLU A 14 -21.55 2.22 14.40
N ALA A 15 -21.42 3.01 15.46
CA ALA A 15 -21.77 4.42 15.42
C ALA A 15 -20.90 5.24 14.44
N VAL A 16 -19.62 4.91 14.28
CA VAL A 16 -18.76 5.54 13.27
C VAL A 16 -19.19 5.12 11.86
N ASN A 17 -19.43 3.82 11.63
CA ASN A 17 -19.87 3.32 10.33
C ASN A 17 -21.23 3.87 9.91
N GLN A 18 -22.15 4.10 10.84
CA GLN A 18 -23.45 4.74 10.57
C GLN A 18 -23.32 6.15 9.98
N ARG A 19 -22.22 6.86 10.24
CA ARG A 19 -21.96 8.19 9.62
C ARG A 19 -21.75 8.12 8.11
N LEU A 20 -21.54 6.92 7.57
CA LEU A 20 -21.42 6.69 6.13
C LEU A 20 -22.78 6.49 5.45
N SER A 21 -23.92 6.52 6.16
CA SER A 21 -25.26 6.23 5.63
C SER A 21 -25.64 7.05 4.40
N ASP A 22 -25.18 8.31 4.36
CA ASP A 22 -25.52 9.27 3.31
C ASP A 22 -24.51 9.25 2.15
N CYS A 23 -23.46 8.43 2.23
CA CYS A 23 -22.45 8.32 1.19
C CYS A 23 -23.00 7.56 -0.02
N LYS A 24 -23.09 8.25 -1.17
CA LYS A 24 -23.67 7.69 -2.41
C LYS A 24 -22.74 6.70 -3.13
N ASN A 25 -21.47 6.63 -2.77
CA ASN A 25 -20.51 5.72 -3.41
C ASN A 25 -20.43 4.40 -2.61
N PRO A 26 -21.07 3.32 -3.09
CA PRO A 26 -21.12 2.06 -2.35
C PRO A 26 -19.73 1.43 -2.15
N ARG A 27 -18.80 1.65 -3.08
CA ARG A 27 -17.42 1.14 -2.94
C ARG A 27 -16.65 1.91 -1.87
N LEU A 28 -16.83 3.22 -1.80
CA LEU A 28 -16.21 4.02 -0.73
C LEU A 28 -16.76 3.63 0.64
N VAL A 29 -18.08 3.43 0.76
CA VAL A 29 -18.72 2.93 1.98
C VAL A 29 -18.07 1.63 2.43
N GLN A 30 -17.97 0.64 1.53
CA GLN A 30 -17.35 -0.66 1.82
C GLN A 30 -15.91 -0.53 2.30
N LEU A 31 -15.10 0.31 1.62
CA LEU A 31 -13.69 0.48 1.94
C LEU A 31 -13.49 1.14 3.31
N VAL A 32 -14.18 2.25 3.55
CA VAL A 32 -14.04 3.01 4.81
C VAL A 32 -14.64 2.25 5.98
N SER A 33 -15.79 1.59 5.81
CA SER A 33 -16.40 0.83 6.90
C SER A 33 -15.54 -0.37 7.32
N SER A 34 -14.96 -1.08 6.35
CA SER A 34 -14.03 -2.19 6.61
C SER A 34 -12.74 -1.71 7.27
N LEU A 35 -12.17 -0.59 6.81
CA LEU A 35 -10.98 0.00 7.43
C LEU A 35 -11.25 0.40 8.88
N THR A 36 -12.35 1.12 9.15
CA THR A 36 -12.76 1.51 10.50
C THR A 36 -12.90 0.30 11.40
N GLN A 37 -13.56 -0.76 10.93
CA GLN A 37 -13.73 -1.99 11.69
C GLN A 37 -12.38 -2.59 12.09
N HIS A 38 -11.47 -2.80 11.13
CA HIS A 38 -10.16 -3.38 11.40
C HIS A 38 -9.28 -2.52 12.31
N LEU A 39 -9.31 -1.18 12.16
CA LEU A 39 -8.57 -0.28 13.03
C LEU A 39 -9.11 -0.30 14.47
N HIS A 40 -10.43 -0.29 14.64
CA HIS A 40 -11.04 -0.39 15.96
C HIS A 40 -10.78 -1.76 16.61
N ASP A 41 -10.81 -2.84 15.83
CA ASP A 41 -10.48 -4.18 16.31
C ASP A 41 -9.01 -4.25 16.76
N PHE A 42 -8.07 -3.67 16.00
CA PHE A 42 -6.67 -3.56 16.40
C PHE A 42 -6.50 -2.78 17.72
N VAL A 43 -7.15 -1.61 17.84
CA VAL A 43 -7.10 -0.79 19.07
C VAL A 43 -7.58 -1.57 20.30
N ARG A 44 -8.67 -2.33 20.16
CA ARG A 44 -9.19 -3.21 21.22
C ARG A 44 -8.26 -4.39 21.50
N GLU A 45 -7.74 -5.03 20.45
CA GLU A 45 -6.87 -6.22 20.56
C GLU A 45 -5.61 -5.93 21.38
N VAL A 46 -4.99 -4.76 21.17
CA VAL A 46 -3.75 -4.37 21.85
C VAL A 46 -3.97 -3.52 23.09
N GLU A 47 -5.23 -3.22 23.44
CA GLU A 47 -5.60 -2.27 24.51
C GLU A 47 -4.81 -0.95 24.41
N LEU A 48 -4.80 -0.34 23.22
CA LEU A 48 -3.93 0.79 22.89
C LEU A 48 -4.05 1.93 23.92
N THR A 49 -2.92 2.30 24.53
CA THR A 49 -2.90 3.37 25.53
C THR A 49 -2.93 4.76 24.89
N GLU A 50 -3.29 5.78 25.68
CA GLU A 50 -3.26 7.18 25.22
C GLU A 50 -1.86 7.63 24.79
N GLU A 51 -0.82 7.17 25.47
CA GLU A 51 0.58 7.49 25.15
C GLU A 51 1.01 6.86 23.82
N GLU A 52 0.71 5.58 23.61
CA GLU A 52 0.99 4.89 22.34
C GLU A 52 0.20 5.48 21.19
N TRP A 53 -1.07 5.85 21.44
CA TRP A 53 -1.88 6.56 20.45
C TRP A 53 -1.27 7.91 20.07
N LEU A 54 -0.86 8.74 21.04
CA LEU A 54 -0.18 10.01 20.76
C LEU A 54 1.11 9.81 19.98
N TYR A 55 1.90 8.79 20.33
CA TYR A 55 3.10 8.43 19.60
C TYR A 55 2.80 8.03 18.14
N ALA A 56 1.77 7.21 17.91
CA ALA A 56 1.36 6.82 16.57
C ALA A 56 0.91 8.03 15.72
N ILE A 57 0.20 8.98 16.34
CA ILE A 57 -0.19 10.24 15.67
C ILE A 57 1.04 11.07 15.30
N GLN A 58 2.03 11.17 16.18
CA GLN A 58 3.29 11.86 15.89
C GLN A 58 4.04 11.18 14.74
N PHE A 59 4.17 9.85 14.77
CA PHE A 59 4.80 9.06 13.69
C PHE A 59 4.14 9.31 12.32
N LEU A 60 2.81 9.27 12.24
CA LEU A 60 2.08 9.54 10.99
C LEU A 60 2.24 11.00 10.54
N THR A 61 2.30 11.93 11.49
CA THR A 61 2.53 13.35 11.21
C THR A 61 3.93 13.59 10.63
N GLU A 62 4.96 12.99 11.22
CA GLU A 62 6.34 13.05 10.74
C GLU A 62 6.49 12.39 9.36
N THR A 63 5.86 11.24 9.16
CA THR A 63 5.77 10.56 7.85
C THR A 63 5.21 11.52 6.79
N GLY A 64 4.12 12.24 7.13
CA GLY A 64 3.54 13.26 6.27
C GLY A 64 4.49 14.43 5.98
N HIS A 65 5.15 14.99 7.00
CA HIS A 65 6.10 16.10 6.84
C HIS A 65 7.36 15.73 6.03
N MET A 66 7.73 14.45 5.99
CA MET A 66 8.86 13.97 5.19
C MET A 66 8.49 13.73 3.72
N CYS A 67 7.22 13.78 3.35
CA CYS A 67 6.79 13.71 1.96
C CYS A 67 7.14 14.99 1.19
N THR A 68 7.65 14.84 -0.03
CA THR A 68 7.98 15.91 -0.98
C THR A 68 7.52 15.53 -2.39
N ASP A 69 7.78 16.38 -3.38
CA ASP A 69 7.55 16.06 -4.80
C ASP A 69 8.36 14.85 -5.28
N LYS A 70 9.51 14.57 -4.66
CA LYS A 70 10.44 13.47 -5.02
C LYS A 70 10.46 12.32 -4.02
N ARG A 71 9.85 12.48 -2.85
CA ARG A 71 9.87 11.50 -1.76
C ARG A 71 8.46 11.25 -1.26
N GLN A 72 8.00 10.01 -1.36
CA GLN A 72 6.66 9.61 -0.94
C GLN A 72 6.74 8.65 0.25
N GLU A 73 6.86 9.19 1.47
CA GLU A 73 7.06 8.37 2.67
C GLU A 73 5.85 7.48 3.00
N PHE A 74 4.62 7.87 2.66
CA PHE A 74 3.48 6.96 2.81
C PHE A 74 3.56 5.74 1.88
N ILE A 75 4.18 5.87 0.70
CA ILE A 75 4.45 4.71 -0.18
C ILE A 75 5.52 3.83 0.45
N LEU A 76 6.58 4.41 0.99
CA LEU A 76 7.64 3.63 1.66
C LEU A 76 7.16 2.96 2.94
N LEU A 77 6.30 3.61 3.72
CA LEU A 77 5.61 3.00 4.86
C LEU A 77 4.74 1.82 4.39
N SER A 78 4.01 1.99 3.29
CA SER A 78 3.24 0.90 2.66
C SER A 78 4.13 -0.26 2.20
N ASP A 79 5.35 0.01 1.71
CA ASP A 79 6.32 -1.02 1.32
C ASP A 79 6.81 -1.81 2.55
N VAL A 80 7.18 -1.12 3.64
CA VAL A 80 7.64 -1.75 4.90
C VAL A 80 6.54 -2.58 5.56
N LEU A 81 5.29 -2.10 5.51
CA LEU A 81 4.12 -2.83 6.03
C LEU A 81 3.64 -3.95 5.07
N GLY A 82 4.24 -4.09 3.88
CA GLY A 82 3.86 -5.10 2.89
C GLY A 82 2.54 -4.81 2.15
N ILE A 83 1.92 -3.66 2.38
CA ILE A 83 0.65 -3.26 1.76
C ILE A 83 0.81 -3.08 0.26
N SER A 84 1.93 -2.51 -0.20
CA SER A 84 2.22 -2.32 -1.63
C SER A 84 2.28 -3.66 -2.36
N MET A 85 3.00 -4.63 -1.79
CA MET A 85 3.12 -5.96 -2.38
C MET A 85 1.80 -6.72 -2.36
N LEU A 86 1.07 -6.68 -1.24
CA LEU A 86 -0.26 -7.29 -1.15
C LEU A 86 -1.22 -6.73 -2.22
N THR A 87 -1.18 -5.41 -2.42
CA THR A 87 -1.95 -4.72 -3.46
C THR A 87 -1.57 -5.21 -4.85
N VAL A 88 -0.27 -5.34 -5.16
CA VAL A 88 0.20 -5.89 -6.44
C VAL A 88 -0.32 -7.30 -6.65
N LEU A 89 -0.21 -8.18 -5.64
CA LEU A 89 -0.65 -9.57 -5.72
C LEU A 89 -2.16 -9.71 -5.97
N ILE A 90 -2.98 -8.91 -5.29
CA ILE A 90 -4.45 -8.92 -5.48
C ILE A 90 -4.81 -8.50 -6.91
N ASN A 91 -4.14 -7.49 -7.45
CA ASN A 91 -4.47 -6.93 -8.77
C ASN A 91 -3.77 -7.66 -9.93
N ASN A 92 -2.77 -8.51 -9.65
CA ASN A 92 -2.02 -9.27 -10.64
C ASN A 92 -2.12 -10.79 -10.43
N ARG A 93 -3.32 -11.26 -10.06
CA ARG A 93 -3.59 -12.71 -10.00
C ARG A 93 -3.43 -13.31 -11.40
N LYS A 94 -2.38 -14.11 -11.57
CA LYS A 94 -2.03 -14.77 -12.83
C LYS A 94 -1.95 -16.29 -12.64
N PRO A 95 -2.08 -17.09 -13.72
CA PRO A 95 -1.77 -18.51 -13.66
C PRO A 95 -0.35 -18.74 -13.13
N ARG A 96 -0.13 -19.86 -12.44
CA ARG A 96 1.17 -20.23 -11.87
C ARG A 96 2.31 -20.31 -12.91
N SER A 97 1.97 -20.51 -14.19
CA SER A 97 2.93 -20.54 -15.29
C SER A 97 3.42 -19.15 -15.74
N ALA A 98 2.77 -18.07 -15.32
CA ALA A 98 3.18 -16.71 -15.66
C ALA A 98 4.21 -16.17 -14.65
N THR A 99 5.09 -15.29 -15.11
CA THR A 99 6.03 -14.58 -14.23
C THR A 99 5.26 -13.76 -13.19
N GLU A 100 5.67 -13.93 -11.93
CA GLU A 100 5.07 -13.25 -10.78
C GLU A 100 5.28 -11.72 -10.88
N ALA A 101 4.26 -10.97 -10.46
CA ALA A 101 4.37 -9.52 -10.36
C ALA A 101 5.02 -9.12 -9.02
N THR A 102 5.71 -7.99 -9.02
CA THR A 102 6.28 -7.39 -7.81
C THR A 102 6.06 -5.87 -7.80
N VAL A 103 6.37 -5.23 -6.69
CA VAL A 103 6.28 -3.77 -6.53
C VAL A 103 7.14 -3.05 -7.57
N PHE A 104 6.64 -1.90 -8.03
CA PHE A 104 7.31 -1.10 -9.04
C PHE A 104 8.58 -0.41 -8.50
N GLY A 105 8.53 0.06 -7.25
CA GLY A 105 9.58 0.85 -6.62
C GLY A 105 9.63 2.31 -7.12
N PRO A 106 10.37 3.20 -6.42
CA PRO A 106 10.39 4.63 -6.71
C PRO A 106 11.38 5.05 -7.81
N PHE A 107 12.12 4.11 -8.40
CA PHE A 107 13.28 4.42 -9.25
C PHE A 107 13.02 4.26 -10.75
N HIS A 108 11.77 4.04 -11.16
CA HIS A 108 11.45 4.05 -12.58
C HIS A 108 11.57 5.46 -13.17
N VAL A 109 12.17 5.54 -14.36
CA VAL A 109 12.30 6.77 -15.13
C VAL A 109 11.63 6.55 -16.48
N GLU A 110 10.67 7.40 -16.81
CA GLU A 110 10.05 7.40 -18.14
C GLU A 110 11.08 7.78 -19.22
N ASN A 111 10.88 7.27 -20.43
CA ASN A 111 11.74 7.55 -21.59
C ASN A 111 13.20 7.10 -21.42
N ALA A 112 13.41 5.95 -20.78
CA ALA A 112 14.73 5.31 -20.73
C ALA A 112 15.29 5.08 -22.16
N PRO A 113 16.62 5.19 -22.37
CA PRO A 113 17.23 4.94 -23.67
C PRO A 113 16.92 3.54 -24.19
N TRP A 114 16.80 3.42 -25.52
CA TRP A 114 16.57 2.14 -26.17
C TRP A 114 17.89 1.42 -26.48
N TYR A 115 17.93 0.12 -26.24
CA TYR A 115 19.10 -0.74 -26.42
C TYR A 115 18.72 -1.99 -27.24
N LYS A 116 19.67 -2.50 -28.04
CA LYS A 116 19.54 -3.78 -28.75
C LYS A 116 19.86 -4.94 -27.80
N ASN A 117 19.42 -6.14 -28.19
CA ASN A 117 19.75 -7.35 -27.43
C ASN A 117 21.27 -7.60 -27.45
N GLY A 118 21.87 -7.66 -26.26
CA GLY A 118 23.30 -7.82 -26.05
C GLY A 118 24.06 -6.52 -25.80
N ASP A 119 23.42 -5.36 -25.89
CA ASP A 119 24.04 -4.07 -25.56
C ASP A 119 24.29 -3.94 -24.04
N ASP A 120 25.28 -3.11 -23.67
CA ASP A 120 25.58 -2.76 -22.28
C ASP A 120 24.71 -1.57 -21.81
N ILE A 121 23.89 -1.82 -20.78
CA ILE A 121 23.03 -0.81 -20.16
C ILE A 121 23.69 -0.10 -18.97
N SER A 122 24.93 -0.46 -18.61
CA SER A 122 25.63 0.10 -17.44
C SER A 122 25.77 1.61 -17.54
N HIS A 123 25.94 2.15 -18.74
CA HIS A 123 26.07 3.57 -19.02
C HIS A 123 27.12 4.27 -18.11
N GLY A 124 28.20 3.57 -17.78
CA GLY A 124 29.27 4.07 -16.90
C GLY A 124 29.02 3.87 -15.39
N ALA A 125 27.95 3.19 -14.99
CA ALA A 125 27.73 2.78 -13.62
C ALA A 125 28.87 1.86 -13.13
N LYS A 126 29.34 2.12 -11.90
CA LYS A 126 30.39 1.31 -11.28
C LYS A 126 29.80 0.02 -10.73
N GLY A 127 30.41 -1.12 -11.03
CA GLY A 127 30.00 -2.41 -10.49
C GLY A 127 30.73 -3.59 -11.15
N THR A 128 30.46 -4.80 -10.65
CA THR A 128 30.91 -6.03 -11.29
C THR A 128 30.09 -6.27 -12.57
N PRO A 129 30.73 -6.49 -13.74
CA PRO A 129 29.99 -6.83 -14.95
C PRO A 129 29.09 -8.05 -14.77
N CYS A 130 27.84 -7.95 -15.21
CA CYS A 130 26.84 -9.02 -15.12
C CYS A 130 26.15 -9.21 -16.46
N PHE A 131 26.25 -10.41 -17.03
CA PHE A 131 25.55 -10.76 -18.26
C PHE A 131 24.20 -11.43 -17.93
N VAL A 132 23.12 -10.86 -18.45
CA VAL A 132 21.76 -11.35 -18.23
C VAL A 132 21.15 -11.75 -19.58
N SER A 133 20.59 -12.96 -19.66
CA SER A 133 19.91 -13.45 -20.87
C SER A 133 18.69 -14.30 -20.50
N GLY A 134 17.74 -14.41 -21.41
CA GLY A 134 16.50 -15.15 -21.18
C GLY A 134 15.63 -15.24 -22.44
N LYS A 135 14.43 -15.79 -22.27
CA LYS A 135 13.40 -15.86 -23.31
C LYS A 135 12.09 -15.35 -22.72
N VAL A 136 11.40 -14.50 -23.47
CA VAL A 136 10.00 -14.14 -23.19
C VAL A 136 9.14 -15.18 -23.89
N LYS A 137 8.19 -15.76 -23.17
CA LYS A 137 7.24 -16.73 -23.70
C LYS A 137 5.83 -16.41 -23.26
N GLY A 138 4.85 -16.78 -24.07
CA GLY A 138 3.46 -16.79 -23.63
C GLY A 138 3.17 -17.94 -22.67
N VAL A 139 1.95 -17.95 -22.11
CA VAL A 139 1.53 -18.96 -21.12
C VAL A 139 1.48 -20.38 -21.69
N ASN A 140 1.45 -20.51 -23.02
CA ASN A 140 1.47 -21.79 -23.73
C ASN A 140 2.86 -22.12 -24.29
N GLY A 141 3.86 -21.27 -24.04
CA GLY A 141 5.26 -21.50 -24.38
C GLY A 141 5.69 -21.02 -25.77
N GLU A 142 4.82 -20.33 -26.50
CA GLU A 142 5.13 -19.62 -27.75
C GLU A 142 6.18 -18.53 -27.57
#